data_AF-A0A6A5KQW3-F1
#
_entry.id   AF-A0A6A5KQW3-F1
#
_cell.length_a   1.000
_cell.length_b   1.000
_cell.length_c   1.000
_cell.angle_alpha   90.00
_cell.angle_beta   90.00
_cell.angle_gamma   90.00
#
_symmetry.space_group_name_H-M   'P 1'
#
loop_
_entity.id
_entity.type
_entity.pdbx_description
1 polymer ?
#
loop_
_entity_poly.entity_id
_entity_poly.type
_entity_poly.pdbx_seq_one_letter_code
_entity_poly.pdbx_strand_id
1 'polypeptide(L)'
;MMNTLQQMLCVKSAATVVKELGKLQFPAYGSLYFADAPIDPSLRLDFSNGFCIGPHCATNIGAWNLENLAITNSCPYQPTPQELIRHAKEWEDFETFQRLKLFLVRSINSNTDSWVPSEAWEAAKDANQSVSEEWMQTAAQSEDPDMNEDRGRKLWPFDVNIDG
;
A
#
# COMPACT_ATOMS: atom_id res chain seq x y z
N MET A 1 27.66 0.26 -13.30
CA MET A 1 26.88 -0.92 -12.89
C MET A 1 27.59 -1.57 -11.71
N MET A 2 26.88 -1.83 -10.61
CA MET A 2 27.46 -2.35 -9.37
C MET A 2 27.75 -3.85 -9.54
N ASN A 3 28.97 -4.31 -9.25
CA ASN A 3 29.35 -5.72 -9.44
C ASN A 3 28.89 -6.61 -8.26
N THR A 4 28.98 -7.92 -8.43
CA THR A 4 28.54 -8.91 -7.43
C THR A 4 29.21 -8.71 -6.06
N LEU A 5 30.48 -8.33 -6.03
CA LEU A 5 31.21 -8.07 -4.79
C LEU A 5 30.63 -6.85 -4.05
N GLN A 6 30.35 -5.77 -4.77
CA GLN A 6 29.74 -4.57 -4.21
C GLN A 6 28.32 -4.84 -3.69
N GLN A 7 27.54 -5.70 -4.36
CA GLN A 7 26.23 -6.14 -3.87
C GLN A 7 26.33 -6.89 -2.54
N MET A 8 27.24 -7.87 -2.44
CA MET A 8 27.46 -8.62 -1.20
C MET A 8 27.91 -7.72 -0.04
N LEU A 9 28.79 -6.75 -0.31
CA LEU A 9 29.25 -5.78 0.70
C LEU A 9 28.12 -4.85 1.16
N CYS A 10 27.27 -4.39 0.24
CA CYS A 10 26.09 -3.59 0.57
C CYS A 10 25.12 -4.36 1.49
N VAL A 11 24.78 -5.59 1.13
CA VAL A 11 23.89 -6.46 1.93
C VAL A 11 24.49 -6.71 3.32
N LYS A 12 25.79 -7.01 3.41
CA LYS A 12 26.48 -7.19 4.69
C LYS A 12 26.41 -5.94 5.58
N SER A 13 26.61 -4.76 4.98
CA SER A 13 26.54 -3.48 5.69
C SER A 13 25.13 -3.23 6.23
N ALA A 14 24.10 -3.40 5.38
CA ALA A 14 22.70 -3.24 5.79
C ALA A 14 22.32 -4.22 6.91
N ALA A 15 22.68 -5.50 6.78
CA ALA A 15 22.45 -6.51 7.81
C ALA A 15 23.14 -6.16 9.15
N THR A 16 24.33 -5.57 9.09
CA THR A 16 25.05 -5.10 10.28
C THR A 16 24.31 -3.95 10.96
N VAL A 17 23.84 -2.96 10.20
CA VAL A 17 23.05 -1.85 10.74
C VAL A 17 21.75 -2.35 11.39
N VAL A 18 21.02 -3.25 10.72
CA VAL A 18 19.78 -3.84 11.26
C VAL A 18 20.05 -4.59 12.57
N LYS A 19 21.16 -5.32 12.65
CA LYS A 19 21.58 -6.01 13.88
C LYS A 19 21.85 -5.03 15.03
N GLU A 20 22.53 -3.91 14.76
CA GLU A 20 22.78 -2.90 15.78
C GLU A 20 21.50 -2.15 16.18
N LEU A 21 20.60 -1.87 15.23
CA LEU A 21 19.28 -1.32 15.52
C LEU A 21 18.44 -2.24 16.42
N GLY A 22 18.49 -3.54 16.20
CA GLY A 22 17.80 -4.54 17.02
C GLY A 22 18.31 -4.66 18.46
N LYS A 23 19.49 -4.09 18.77
CA LYS A 23 20.02 -4.01 20.14
C LYS A 23 19.55 -2.77 20.89
N LEU A 24 18.98 -1.78 20.21
CA LEU A 24 18.51 -0.57 20.85
C LEU A 24 17.34 -0.91 21.77
N GLN A 25 17.46 -0.53 23.04
CA GLN A 25 16.37 -0.55 23.99
C GLN A 25 15.65 0.79 23.89
N PHE A 26 14.48 0.79 23.26
CA PHE A 26 13.64 1.99 23.25
C PHE A 26 12.99 2.14 24.63
N PRO A 27 12.98 3.36 25.22
CA PRO A 27 12.43 3.58 26.56
C PRO A 27 10.93 3.30 26.64
N ALA A 28 10.23 3.34 25.50
CA ALA A 28 8.84 2.97 25.36
C ALA A 28 8.53 2.60 23.90
N TYR A 29 7.50 1.78 23.69
CA TYR A 29 6.92 1.51 22.39
C TYR A 29 5.40 1.61 22.52
N GLY A 30 4.75 2.33 21.61
CA GLY A 30 3.32 2.60 21.74
C GLY A 30 2.85 3.80 20.97
N SER A 31 1.56 4.11 21.11
CA SER A 31 0.95 5.30 20.52
C SER A 31 1.03 6.50 21.48
N LEU A 32 1.05 7.70 20.92
CA LEU A 32 1.06 8.95 21.70
C LEU A 32 -0.39 9.35 22.05
N TYR A 33 -0.64 9.67 23.31
CA TYR A 33 -1.95 10.11 23.84
C TYR A 33 -1.78 11.36 24.69
N PHE A 34 -2.89 12.06 24.99
CA PHE A 34 -2.91 13.09 26.02
C PHE A 34 -2.73 12.48 27.41
N ALA A 35 -2.14 13.23 28.34
CA ALA A 35 -1.86 12.78 29.70
C ALA A 35 -3.13 12.50 30.54
N ASP A 36 -4.31 12.88 30.07
CA ASP A 36 -5.60 12.58 30.69
C ASP A 36 -6.39 11.50 29.94
N ALA A 37 -5.78 10.85 28.94
CA ALA A 37 -6.41 9.75 28.21
C ALA A 37 -6.80 8.61 29.18
N PRO A 38 -7.98 7.99 29.00
CA PRO A 38 -8.51 6.94 29.88
C PRO A 38 -7.83 5.59 29.61
N ILE A 39 -6.52 5.54 29.83
CA ILE A 39 -5.67 4.36 29.68
C ILE A 39 -5.33 3.83 31.06
N ASP A 40 -5.29 2.51 31.21
CA ASP A 40 -4.81 1.87 32.43
C ASP A 40 -3.43 2.46 32.80
N PRO A 41 -3.24 3.02 34.01
CA PRO A 41 -1.98 3.61 34.44
C PRO A 41 -0.78 2.66 34.33
N SER A 42 -0.99 1.34 34.42
CA SER A 42 0.06 0.32 34.27
C SER A 42 0.54 0.14 32.83
N LEU A 43 -0.28 0.54 31.85
CA LEU A 43 0.03 0.49 30.42
C LEU A 43 0.48 1.85 29.87
N ARG A 44 0.58 2.85 30.74
CA ARG A 44 0.91 4.23 30.40
C ARG A 44 2.32 4.56 30.84
N LEU A 45 3.07 5.17 29.94
CA LEU A 45 4.37 5.77 30.22
C LEU A 45 4.27 7.28 30.04
N ASP A 46 4.58 8.03 31.10
CA ASP A 46 4.52 9.50 31.04
C ASP A 46 5.48 10.05 29.99
N PHE A 47 4.97 10.92 29.13
CA PHE A 47 5.72 11.60 28.10
C PHE A 47 5.71 13.11 28.35
N SER A 48 6.62 13.84 27.71
CA SER A 48 6.75 15.28 27.91
C SER A 48 5.49 16.05 27.49
N ASN A 49 5.25 17.21 28.10
CA ASN A 49 4.30 18.24 27.67
C ASN A 49 2.81 17.83 27.70
N GLY A 50 2.39 17.07 28.72
CA GLY A 50 0.97 16.70 28.84
C GLY A 50 0.55 15.58 27.89
N PHE A 51 1.51 14.74 27.49
CA PHE A 51 1.27 13.54 26.70
C PHE A 51 1.74 12.30 27.45
N CYS A 52 1.34 11.13 26.99
CA CYS A 52 1.85 9.84 27.44
C CYS A 52 1.98 8.87 26.26
N ILE A 53 2.84 7.87 26.41
CA ILE A 53 2.94 6.74 25.50
C ILE A 53 2.13 5.59 26.11
N GLY A 54 1.10 5.15 25.41
CA GLY A 54 0.22 4.04 25.83
C GLY A 54 0.32 2.84 24.88
N PRO A 55 -0.55 1.83 25.03
CA PRO A 55 -0.61 0.68 24.13
C PRO A 55 -0.61 1.07 22.65
N HIS A 56 -0.01 0.24 21.80
CA HIS A 56 0.02 0.50 20.36
C HIS A 56 -1.39 0.37 19.77
N CYS A 57 -1.92 1.44 19.17
CA CYS A 57 -3.08 1.40 18.28
C CYS A 57 -2.69 0.72 16.96
N ALA A 58 -2.45 -0.59 16.98
CA ALA A 58 -2.44 -1.35 15.73
C ALA A 58 -3.90 -1.53 15.29
N THR A 59 -4.11 -1.65 13.98
CA THR A 59 -5.39 -1.96 13.32
C THR A 59 -5.89 -3.38 13.65
N ASN A 60 -5.89 -3.78 14.93
CA ASN A 60 -6.71 -4.88 15.37
C ASN A 60 -8.14 -4.35 15.47
N ILE A 61 -8.93 -4.60 14.42
CA ILE A 61 -10.38 -4.44 14.44
C ILE A 61 -11.01 -5.15 15.67
N GLY A 62 -10.31 -6.12 16.28
CA GLY A 62 -10.71 -6.81 17.51
C GLY A 62 -10.06 -6.35 18.83
N ALA A 63 -9.26 -5.27 18.87
CA ALA A 63 -8.65 -4.77 20.11
C ALA A 63 -9.30 -3.48 20.64
N TRP A 64 -10.42 -3.06 20.06
CA TRP A 64 -11.32 -2.14 20.74
C TRP A 64 -12.04 -2.95 21.83
N ASN A 65 -11.49 -3.00 23.04
CA ASN A 65 -12.27 -3.33 24.23
C ASN A 65 -13.27 -2.18 24.46
N LEU A 66 -14.35 -2.19 23.66
CA LEU A 66 -15.45 -1.23 23.69
C LEU A 66 -16.24 -1.27 25.01
N GLU A 67 -15.99 -2.25 25.89
CA GLU A 67 -16.65 -2.32 27.19
C GLU A 67 -16.19 -1.26 28.19
N ASN A 68 -14.94 -0.75 28.09
CA ASN A 68 -14.40 0.23 29.04
C ASN A 68 -14.43 1.68 28.53
N LEU A 69 -14.67 1.88 27.23
CA LEU A 69 -14.97 3.19 26.68
C LEU A 69 -16.48 3.26 26.54
N ALA A 70 -17.13 4.16 27.28
CA ALA A 70 -18.57 4.44 27.17
C ALA A 70 -18.99 5.05 25.81
N ILE A 71 -18.29 4.68 24.73
CA ILE A 71 -18.66 4.93 23.35
C ILE A 71 -19.72 3.87 23.05
N THR A 72 -20.96 4.33 23.01
CA THR A 72 -22.15 3.55 22.63
C THR A 72 -21.88 2.70 21.38
N ASN A 73 -21.53 1.43 21.58
CA ASN A 73 -21.66 0.21 20.75
C ASN A 73 -21.87 0.32 19.23
N SER A 74 -21.26 1.28 18.56
CA SER A 74 -21.29 1.36 17.10
C SER A 74 -20.18 2.28 16.62
N CYS A 75 -19.36 1.80 15.68
CA CYS A 75 -18.51 2.67 14.89
C CYS A 75 -19.38 3.83 14.34
N PRO A 76 -18.99 5.11 14.50
CA PRO A 76 -19.79 6.25 14.02
C PRO A 76 -20.11 6.17 12.53
N TYR A 77 -19.23 5.51 11.77
CA TYR A 77 -19.48 5.10 10.41
C TYR A 77 -20.01 3.66 10.39
N GLN A 78 -21.29 3.52 10.10
CA GLN A 78 -21.93 2.25 9.77
C GLN A 78 -22.19 2.25 8.27
N PRO A 79 -21.33 1.62 7.44
CA PRO A 79 -21.54 1.59 6.00
C PRO A 79 -22.88 0.92 5.70
N THR A 80 -23.65 1.55 4.83
CA THR A 80 -24.89 0.99 4.31
C THR A 80 -24.60 -0.28 3.49
N PRO A 81 -25.58 -1.20 3.35
CA PRO A 81 -25.43 -2.34 2.46
C PRO A 81 -25.02 -1.95 1.02
N GLN A 82 -25.51 -0.81 0.52
CA GLN A 82 -25.12 -0.29 -0.79
C GLN A 82 -23.66 0.16 -0.83
N GLU A 83 -23.16 0.80 0.23
CA GLU A 83 -21.75 1.19 0.33
C GLU A 83 -20.82 -0.01 0.41
N LEU A 84 -21.23 -1.08 1.10
CA LEU A 84 -20.47 -2.33 1.16
C LEU A 84 -20.39 -3.00 -0.22
N ILE A 85 -21.50 -3.05 -0.96
CA ILE A 85 -21.53 -3.59 -2.33
C ILE A 85 -20.64 -2.76 -3.26
N ARG A 86 -20.76 -1.42 -3.19
CA ARG A 86 -19.92 -0.51 -3.98
C ARG A 86 -18.45 -0.69 -3.64
N HIS A 87 -18.10 -0.70 -2.35
CA HIS A 87 -16.72 -0.87 -1.90
C HIS A 87 -16.15 -2.23 -2.32
N ALA A 88 -16.93 -3.31 -2.24
CA ALA A 88 -16.48 -4.63 -2.70
C ALA A 88 -16.11 -4.61 -4.19
N LYS A 89 -16.91 -3.94 -5.01
CA LYS A 89 -16.61 -3.76 -6.44
C LYS A 89 -15.38 -2.87 -6.68
N GLU A 90 -15.31 -1.72 -6.00
CA GLU A 90 -14.17 -0.80 -6.09
C GLU A 90 -12.87 -1.46 -5.61
N TRP A 91 -12.95 -2.34 -4.60
CA TRP A 91 -11.82 -3.11 -4.10
C TRP A 91 -11.31 -4.11 -5.13
N GLU A 92 -12.20 -4.81 -5.82
CA GLU A 92 -11.83 -5.74 -6.88
C GLU A 92 -11.14 -5.03 -8.06
N ASP A 93 -11.67 -3.87 -8.47
CA ASP A 93 -11.06 -3.01 -9.48
C ASP A 93 -9.68 -2.52 -9.03
N PHE A 94 -9.56 -2.09 -7.76
CA PHE A 94 -8.29 -1.68 -7.18
C PHE A 94 -7.26 -2.82 -7.19
N GLU A 95 -7.62 -4.02 -6.75
CA GLU A 95 -6.70 -5.16 -6.75
C GLU A 95 -6.27 -5.53 -8.17
N THR A 96 -7.19 -5.51 -9.13
CA THR A 96 -6.90 -5.81 -10.53
C THR A 96 -5.96 -4.77 -11.12
N PHE A 97 -6.18 -3.49 -10.83
CA PHE A 97 -5.27 -2.40 -11.19
C PHE A 97 -3.88 -2.60 -10.58
N GLN A 98 -3.77 -2.94 -9.29
CA GLN A 98 -2.47 -3.13 -8.64
C GLN A 98 -1.72 -4.33 -9.25
N ARG A 99 -2.42 -5.45 -9.53
CA ARG A 99 -1.83 -6.61 -10.20
C ARG A 99 -1.30 -6.25 -11.59
N LEU A 100 -2.10 -5.54 -12.39
CA LEU A 100 -1.70 -5.06 -13.71
C LEU A 100 -0.51 -4.11 -13.63
N LYS A 101 -0.54 -3.14 -12.72
CA LYS A 101 0.57 -2.20 -12.51
C LYS A 101 1.88 -2.93 -12.17
N LEU A 102 1.84 -3.90 -11.26
CA LEU A 102 3.02 -4.69 -10.89
C LEU A 102 3.56 -5.55 -12.04
N PHE A 103 2.67 -6.09 -12.87
CA PHE A 103 3.06 -6.78 -14.09
C PHE A 103 3.77 -5.82 -15.05
N LEU A 104 3.18 -4.65 -15.32
CA LEU A 104 3.72 -3.66 -16.24
C LEU A 104 5.10 -3.18 -15.80
N VAL A 105 5.27 -2.78 -14.54
CA VAL A 105 6.57 -2.37 -13.96
C VAL A 105 7.68 -3.38 -14.30
N ARG A 106 7.38 -4.68 -14.23
CA ARG A 106 8.33 -5.74 -14.58
C ARG A 106 8.55 -5.87 -16.09
N SER A 107 7.49 -5.76 -16.88
CA SER A 107 7.53 -5.93 -18.35
C SER A 107 8.20 -4.76 -19.07
N ILE A 108 7.95 -3.52 -18.64
CA ILE A 108 8.50 -2.30 -19.29
C ILE A 108 9.80 -1.80 -18.65
N ASN A 109 10.37 -2.57 -17.70
CA ASN A 109 11.57 -2.20 -16.94
C ASN A 109 11.49 -0.79 -16.32
N SER A 110 10.29 -0.41 -15.88
CA SER A 110 10.03 0.82 -15.15
C SER A 110 10.12 0.58 -13.65
N ASN A 111 10.27 1.63 -12.84
CA ASN A 111 10.00 1.53 -11.41
C ASN A 111 8.49 1.66 -11.12
N THR A 112 8.07 1.45 -9.86
CA THR A 112 6.67 1.54 -9.42
C THR A 112 6.05 2.93 -9.54
N ASP A 113 6.91 3.94 -9.75
CA ASP A 113 6.56 5.34 -9.92
C ASP A 113 6.51 5.72 -11.41
N SER A 114 6.55 4.74 -12.31
CA SER A 114 6.39 4.91 -13.75
C SER A 114 7.48 5.76 -14.42
N TRP A 115 8.65 5.88 -13.78
CA TRP A 115 9.80 6.58 -14.34
C TRP A 115 10.65 5.68 -15.23
N VAL A 116 10.96 6.18 -16.43
CA VAL A 116 11.83 5.52 -17.42
C VAL A 116 13.02 6.45 -17.73
N PRO A 117 14.28 5.96 -17.74
CA PRO A 117 15.43 6.73 -18.20
C PRO A 117 15.26 7.19 -19.67
N SER A 118 15.74 8.38 -20.01
CA SER A 118 15.60 8.95 -21.37
C SER A 118 16.16 8.04 -22.47
N GLU A 119 17.21 7.28 -22.17
CA GLU A 119 17.85 6.35 -23.10
C GLU A 119 16.98 5.13 -23.42
N ALA A 120 16.02 4.81 -22.54
CA ALA A 120 15.10 3.68 -22.69
C ALA A 120 13.69 4.10 -23.13
N TRP A 121 13.47 5.40 -23.42
CA TRP A 121 12.15 5.97 -23.69
C TRP A 121 11.43 5.30 -24.88
N GLU A 122 12.12 5.16 -26.01
CA GLU A 122 11.51 4.53 -27.20
C GLU A 122 11.14 3.06 -26.94
N ALA A 123 12.04 2.30 -26.31
CA ALA A 123 11.76 0.91 -25.94
C ALA A 123 10.59 0.78 -24.96
N ALA A 124 10.44 1.72 -24.03
CA ALA A 124 9.33 1.74 -23.09
C ALA A 124 8.00 2.10 -23.77
N LYS A 125 7.99 3.02 -24.75
CA LYS A 125 6.80 3.32 -25.55
C LYS A 125 6.35 2.08 -26.34
N ASP A 126 7.27 1.42 -27.04
CA ASP A 126 6.97 0.21 -27.82
C ASP A 126 6.42 -0.91 -26.92
N ALA A 127 7.04 -1.14 -25.76
CA ALA A 127 6.59 -2.15 -24.81
C ALA A 127 5.23 -1.78 -24.19
N ASN A 128 5.01 -0.51 -23.85
CA ASN A 128 3.72 -0.03 -23.34
C ASN A 128 2.60 -0.23 -24.38
N GLN A 129 2.85 0.12 -25.64
CA GLN A 129 1.89 -0.07 -26.72
C GLN A 129 1.54 -1.56 -26.86
N SER A 130 2.55 -2.42 -27.02
CA SER A 130 2.34 -3.86 -27.20
C SER A 130 1.55 -4.49 -26.04
N VAL A 131 1.87 -4.13 -24.79
CA VAL A 131 1.16 -4.69 -23.64
C VAL A 131 -0.24 -4.11 -23.48
N SER A 132 -0.44 -2.85 -23.87
CA SER A 132 -1.78 -2.24 -23.86
C SER A 132 -2.72 -2.94 -24.84
N GLU A 133 -2.24 -3.28 -26.03
CA GLU A 133 -3.01 -3.99 -27.05
C GLU A 133 -3.38 -5.40 -26.56
N GLU A 134 -2.41 -6.13 -25.98
CA GLU A 134 -2.64 -7.45 -25.41
C GLU A 134 -3.65 -7.42 -24.24
N TRP A 135 -3.55 -6.41 -23.37
CA TRP A 135 -4.50 -6.20 -22.28
C TRP A 135 -5.92 -5.96 -22.79
N MET A 136 -6.10 -5.07 -23.78
CA MET A 136 -7.41 -4.78 -24.35
C MET A 136 -8.00 -5.98 -25.06
N GLN A 137 -7.17 -6.76 -25.77
CA GLN A 137 -7.61 -8.00 -26.40
C GLN A 137 -8.05 -9.03 -25.35
N THR A 138 -7.27 -9.18 -24.27
CA THR A 138 -7.61 -10.08 -23.15
C THR A 138 -8.92 -9.66 -22.49
N ALA A 139 -9.12 -8.37 -22.26
CA ALA A 139 -10.35 -7.84 -21.69
C ALA A 139 -11.56 -8.07 -22.62
N ALA A 140 -11.41 -7.91 -23.94
CA ALA A 140 -12.48 -8.11 -24.91
C ALA A 140 -12.86 -9.60 -25.10
N GLN A 141 -11.92 -10.51 -24.85
CA GLN A 141 -12.11 -11.96 -24.98
C GLN A 141 -12.45 -12.65 -23.65
N SER A 142 -12.56 -11.89 -22.56
CA SER A 142 -12.85 -12.43 -21.24
C SER A 142 -14.23 -13.09 -21.18
N GLU A 143 -14.31 -14.25 -20.53
CA GLU A 143 -15.58 -14.89 -20.18
C GLU A 143 -16.25 -14.23 -18.96
N ASP A 144 -15.52 -13.36 -18.25
CA ASP A 144 -16.07 -12.55 -17.16
C ASP A 144 -16.96 -11.44 -17.74
N PRO A 145 -18.29 -11.46 -17.49
CA PRO A 145 -19.22 -10.47 -18.02
C PRO A 145 -18.94 -9.03 -17.52
N ASP A 146 -18.25 -8.87 -16.40
CA ASP A 146 -17.87 -7.56 -15.88
C ASP A 146 -16.56 -7.06 -16.51
N MET A 147 -15.76 -7.92 -17.13
CA MET A 147 -14.54 -7.53 -17.85
C MET A 147 -14.85 -7.28 -19.33
N ASN A 148 -14.89 -6.01 -19.71
CA ASN A 148 -15.15 -5.54 -21.07
C ASN A 148 -14.17 -4.43 -21.46
N GLU A 149 -14.23 -3.96 -22.70
CA GLU A 149 -13.33 -2.94 -23.23
C GLU A 149 -13.34 -1.63 -22.42
N ASP A 150 -14.52 -1.20 -21.93
CA ASP A 150 -14.64 0.02 -21.13
C ASP A 150 -14.00 -0.12 -19.75
N ARG A 151 -14.19 -1.28 -19.08
CA ARG A 151 -13.52 -1.57 -17.81
C ARG A 151 -12.01 -1.75 -18.02
N GLY A 152 -11.61 -2.46 -19.07
CA GLY A 152 -10.21 -2.64 -19.47
C GLY A 152 -9.50 -1.30 -19.68
N ARG A 153 -10.15 -0.35 -20.36
CA ARG A 153 -9.66 1.04 -20.50
C ARG A 153 -9.49 1.76 -19.17
N LYS A 154 -10.47 1.67 -18.27
CA LYS A 154 -10.40 2.33 -16.95
C LYS A 154 -9.32 1.76 -16.04
N LEU A 155 -9.01 0.47 -16.20
CA LEU A 155 -7.99 -0.22 -15.41
C LEU A 155 -6.57 -0.01 -15.95
N TRP A 156 -6.42 0.45 -17.19
CA TRP A 156 -5.10 0.70 -17.76
C TRP A 156 -4.43 1.91 -17.07
N PRO A 157 -3.22 1.75 -16.49
CA PRO A 157 -2.63 2.76 -15.61
C PRO A 157 -1.90 3.91 -16.32
N PHE A 158 -1.77 3.88 -17.64
CA PHE A 158 -1.01 4.86 -18.42
C PHE A 158 -1.92 5.58 -19.40
N ASP A 159 -1.66 6.88 -19.66
CA ASP A 159 -2.36 7.59 -20.72
C ASP A 159 -1.99 6.99 -22.08
N VAL A 160 -2.99 6.54 -22.85
CA VAL A 160 -2.80 5.97 -24.20
C VAL A 160 -2.69 7.04 -25.30
N ASN A 161 -2.91 8.32 -24.97
CA ASN A 161 -2.72 9.46 -25.88
C ASN A 161 -1.55 10.31 -25.40
N ILE A 162 -0.32 9.92 -25.76
CA ILE A 162 0.91 10.68 -25.44
C ILE A 162 1.39 11.51 -26.66
N ASP A 163 0.46 11.86 -27.56
CA ASP A 163 0.73 12.83 -28.63
C ASP A 163 0.17 14.19 -28.21
N GLY A 164 1.02 14.95 -27.51
CA GLY A 164 0.87 16.38 -27.23
C GLY A 164 2.13 17.12 -27.64
#